data_AF-A0A5Q4ETC2-F1
#
_entry.id   AF-A0A5Q4ETC2-F1
#
_cell.length_a   1.000
_cell.length_b   1.000
_cell.length_c   1.000
_cell.angle_alpha   90.00
_cell.angle_beta   90.00
_cell.angle_gamma   90.00
#
_symmetry.space_group_name_H-M   'P 1'
#
loop_
_entity.id
_entity.type
_entity.pdbx_description
1 polymer ?
#
loop_
_entity_poly.entity_id
_entity_poly.type
_entity_poly.pdbx_seq_one_letter_code
_entity_poly.pdbx_strand_id
1 'polypeptide(L)'
;MRVRRRRCCACTVATSRSLRMLLKRVVGRGLSPMRHRMTIGIVGAMCFCAGVSATCPPFEVAKVTPIVGGVNDNAGSAVAIGSGWAFVGAPNHDAGGENAGAVFTFVESDGMWTPGPTIQAAPVAAGARFGGAIALDGDTLVVGARGLGAGSAFVYRHDAGVWSHEGTLTPGDGSSGDAFGASVAVLGDRVIVGAWGHNDTVGAAYVFERAGGVWSQAAKLTPMGGQTEDEFGISVSLSGNKALVGAWGDSQTDIFSGAAYVFSRNATTGVWSQDQKLIASDGSVSDLYGISVTMDGDRAIIGAFGRNAPGANRAGAAYAYRFDDNTQSWGDEQLLLASDPAFFSFFGNAVSLRGGRALIGAEIDGMDVGAAYVFELDEMLGDWQEVEKLVASDAAPGRVFGYSVWLGIDQAIIGAIGDNVNGSGSGSAYVFTFAGEAPAIVEQPVDQEVEEGETAVFSVEASGAAPLSYRWRLDGAPLFDDGRITGADTDTLTISMVDGDVDAGEYDVLVENGCDVAVSDAAVLTVISGCIGDFNNDGVVNAQDLGQLLSRWGACPPAPVDCVADITGTGVVNAQDLSQLLSRWGPCP
;
A
#
# COMPACT_ATOMS: atom_id res chain seq x y z
N MET A 1 -3.68 -47.32 18.36
CA MET A 1 -3.58 -46.73 19.72
C MET A 1 -2.12 -46.38 20.01
N ARG A 2 -1.68 -45.16 19.71
CA ARG A 2 -0.47 -44.51 20.26
C ARG A 2 -0.56 -43.02 19.95
N VAL A 3 -0.76 -42.25 21.00
CA VAL A 3 -0.97 -40.79 21.02
C VAL A 3 0.35 -40.08 20.74
N ARG A 4 0.43 -39.28 19.66
CA ARG A 4 1.53 -38.33 19.45
C ARG A 4 1.29 -37.09 20.33
N ARG A 5 2.20 -36.83 21.26
CA ARG A 5 2.21 -35.63 22.12
C ARG A 5 2.60 -34.40 21.29
N ARG A 6 1.70 -33.42 21.16
CA ARG A 6 2.07 -32.06 20.75
C ARG A 6 2.90 -31.41 21.86
N ARG A 7 4.04 -30.82 21.50
CA ARG A 7 4.90 -30.03 22.41
C ARG A 7 4.15 -28.74 22.75
N CYS A 8 3.87 -28.50 24.03
CA CYS A 8 3.45 -27.19 24.52
C CYS A 8 4.64 -26.22 24.48
N CYS A 9 4.41 -25.01 23.96
CA CYS A 9 5.28 -23.86 24.15
C CYS A 9 5.52 -23.60 25.64
N ALA A 10 6.78 -23.35 25.99
CA ALA A 10 7.17 -22.92 27.32
C ALA A 10 6.75 -21.45 27.54
N CYS A 11 5.87 -21.20 28.49
CA CYS A 11 5.69 -19.86 29.05
C CYS A 11 6.91 -19.52 29.92
N THR A 12 7.81 -18.69 29.38
CA THR A 12 8.79 -17.98 30.20
C THR A 12 8.05 -16.83 30.89
N VAL A 13 7.90 -16.92 32.22
CA VAL A 13 7.32 -15.85 33.04
C VAL A 13 8.27 -14.65 33.02
N ALA A 14 7.92 -13.63 32.23
CA ALA A 14 8.54 -12.31 32.35
C ALA A 14 8.07 -11.67 33.67
N THR A 15 8.94 -11.66 34.68
CA THR A 15 8.72 -10.89 35.91
C THR A 15 8.92 -9.41 35.61
N SER A 16 7.85 -8.70 35.27
CA SER A 16 7.83 -7.24 35.15
C SER A 16 8.18 -6.58 36.50
N ARG A 17 9.36 -5.95 36.55
CA ARG A 17 9.73 -4.93 37.54
C ARG A 17 8.96 -3.64 37.21
N SER A 18 7.69 -3.55 37.58
CA SER A 18 6.98 -2.27 37.69
C SER A 18 5.74 -2.41 38.57
N LEU A 19 5.96 -2.75 39.84
CA LEU A 19 4.95 -2.61 40.89
C LEU A 19 5.62 -2.23 42.22
N ARG A 20 6.40 -1.15 42.20
CA ARG A 20 6.93 -0.50 43.42
C ARG A 20 6.96 1.02 43.24
N MET A 21 5.79 1.64 43.18
CA MET A 21 5.58 3.02 43.62
C MET A 21 4.09 3.32 43.51
N LEU A 22 3.39 3.27 44.64
CA LEU A 22 2.26 4.11 45.05
C LEU A 22 1.48 3.34 46.12
N LEU A 23 1.90 3.52 47.38
CA LEU A 23 1.02 3.41 48.57
C LEU A 23 1.84 3.82 49.80
N LYS A 24 2.08 5.12 49.93
CA LYS A 24 2.43 5.77 51.20
C LYS A 24 1.73 7.11 51.28
N ARG A 25 0.49 7.10 51.79
CA ARG A 25 -0.09 8.12 52.68
C ARG A 25 -1.55 7.76 52.94
N VAL A 26 -1.83 7.31 54.15
CA VAL A 26 -2.85 7.82 55.09
C VAL A 26 -2.96 6.78 56.21
N VAL A 27 -2.41 7.11 57.38
CA VAL A 27 -2.75 6.47 58.65
C VAL A 27 -3.53 7.51 59.43
N GLY A 28 -4.76 7.17 59.84
CA GLY A 28 -5.50 8.04 60.76
C GLY A 28 -6.98 7.70 60.97
N ARG A 29 -7.23 6.73 61.85
CA ARG A 29 -8.41 6.58 62.74
C ARG A 29 -9.71 5.96 62.19
N GLY A 30 -9.87 4.67 62.50
CA GLY A 30 -10.90 4.19 63.45
C GLY A 30 -12.32 3.88 62.94
N LEU A 31 -12.68 2.59 62.88
CA LEU A 31 -13.76 1.95 63.68
C LEU A 31 -14.16 0.57 63.12
N SER A 32 -14.03 -0.44 63.99
CA SER A 32 -14.77 -1.71 64.21
C SER A 32 -15.11 -2.72 63.07
N PRO A 33 -15.02 -4.05 63.34
CA PRO A 33 -15.25 -5.11 62.36
C PRO A 33 -16.68 -5.68 62.44
N MET A 34 -17.29 -6.02 61.30
CA MET A 34 -18.38 -7.00 61.25
C MET A 34 -18.06 -8.13 60.27
N ARG A 35 -18.10 -9.34 60.82
CA ARG A 35 -17.95 -10.62 60.13
C ARG A 35 -19.14 -10.84 59.20
N HIS A 36 -18.90 -11.17 57.94
CA HIS A 36 -19.81 -11.99 57.15
C HIS A 36 -19.02 -13.12 56.48
N ARG A 37 -19.51 -14.35 56.67
CA ARG A 37 -18.98 -15.58 56.08
C ARG A 37 -19.16 -15.50 54.57
N MET A 38 -18.06 -15.56 53.83
CA MET A 38 -18.06 -15.72 52.38
C MET A 38 -17.84 -17.20 52.06
N THR A 39 -18.86 -17.82 51.47
CA THR A 39 -18.81 -19.18 50.93
C THR A 39 -17.93 -19.16 49.69
N ILE A 40 -16.87 -19.99 49.69
CA ILE A 40 -15.94 -20.13 48.57
C ILE A 40 -16.67 -20.87 47.45
N GLY A 41 -17.08 -20.14 46.40
CA GLY A 41 -17.44 -20.69 45.11
C GLY A 41 -16.19 -20.82 44.26
N ILE A 42 -15.81 -22.05 43.93
CA ILE A 42 -14.73 -22.35 42.99
C ILE A 42 -15.22 -21.92 41.60
N VAL A 43 -14.78 -20.75 41.12
CA VAL A 43 -14.89 -20.38 39.71
C VAL A 43 -13.68 -21.02 39.02
N GLY A 44 -13.94 -22.05 38.21
CA GLY A 44 -12.94 -22.62 37.33
C GLY A 44 -12.39 -21.53 36.42
N ALA A 45 -11.08 -21.33 36.44
CA ALA A 45 -10.40 -20.50 35.47
C ALA A 45 -10.54 -21.15 34.09
N MET A 46 -11.57 -20.74 33.35
CA MET A 46 -11.58 -20.89 31.90
C MET A 46 -10.50 -19.95 31.37
N CYS A 47 -9.37 -20.53 31.02
CA CYS A 47 -8.36 -19.89 30.21
C CYS A 47 -9.00 -19.65 28.83
N PHE A 48 -9.57 -18.46 28.62
CA PHE A 48 -9.82 -17.98 27.27
C PHE A 48 -8.46 -17.71 26.67
N CYS A 49 -7.96 -18.65 25.86
CA CYS A 49 -7.10 -18.25 24.76
C CYS A 49 -8.00 -17.42 23.84
N ALA A 50 -7.97 -16.10 24.01
CA ALA A 50 -8.29 -15.22 22.91
C ALA A 50 -7.28 -15.58 21.82
N GLY A 51 -7.71 -16.42 20.87
CA GLY A 51 -7.09 -16.43 19.57
C GLY A 51 -7.35 -15.05 19.01
N VAL A 52 -6.40 -14.14 19.20
CA VAL A 52 -6.30 -12.97 18.35
C VAL A 52 -6.13 -13.57 16.96
N SER A 53 -7.20 -13.57 16.17
CA SER A 53 -7.05 -13.71 14.72
C SER A 53 -6.07 -12.61 14.38
N ALA A 54 -4.83 -12.97 14.04
CA ALA A 54 -3.86 -11.99 13.60
C ALA A 54 -4.47 -11.32 12.37
N THR A 55 -4.95 -10.10 12.54
CA THR A 55 -5.39 -9.28 11.43
C THR A 55 -4.16 -9.03 10.58
N CYS A 56 -4.26 -9.28 9.28
CA CYS A 56 -3.16 -9.04 8.36
C CYS A 56 -2.69 -7.58 8.52
N PRO A 57 -1.41 -7.33 8.83
CA PRO A 57 -0.89 -5.97 8.85
C PRO A 57 -0.98 -5.39 7.43
N PRO A 58 -1.09 -4.06 7.28
CA PRO A 58 -1.12 -3.47 5.95
C PRO A 58 0.17 -3.74 5.21
N PHE A 59 0.07 -4.11 3.94
CA PHE A 59 1.21 -4.44 3.10
C PHE A 59 1.09 -3.82 1.71
N GLU A 60 2.24 -3.66 1.05
CA GLU A 60 2.33 -3.09 -0.29
C GLU A 60 1.77 -4.07 -1.33
N VAL A 61 0.79 -3.64 -2.11
CA VAL A 61 0.19 -4.44 -3.20
C VAL A 61 0.68 -4.02 -4.58
N ALA A 62 1.18 -2.79 -4.72
CA ALA A 62 1.74 -2.33 -5.97
C ALA A 62 2.66 -1.13 -5.79
N LYS A 63 3.65 -1.03 -6.68
CA LYS A 63 4.37 0.19 -7.00
C LYS A 63 3.87 0.72 -8.33
N VAL A 64 3.29 1.92 -8.34
CA VAL A 64 2.80 2.57 -9.55
C VAL A 64 3.78 3.65 -10.02
N THR A 65 4.28 3.50 -11.24
CA THR A 65 5.34 4.34 -11.80
C THR A 65 4.87 5.03 -13.07
N PRO A 66 5.28 6.30 -13.29
CA PRO A 66 5.02 6.97 -14.56
C PRO A 66 5.58 6.16 -15.74
N ILE A 67 4.76 5.90 -16.76
CA ILE A 67 5.18 5.13 -17.96
C ILE A 67 6.32 5.85 -18.71
N VAL A 68 6.31 7.18 -18.69
CA VAL A 68 7.32 8.04 -19.32
C VAL A 68 7.72 9.10 -18.30
N GLY A 69 8.75 8.80 -17.50
CA GLY A 69 9.34 9.75 -16.56
C GLY A 69 10.44 10.57 -17.23
N GLY A 70 10.30 11.89 -17.22
CA GLY A 70 11.41 12.83 -17.38
C GLY A 70 12.27 12.87 -16.12
N VAL A 71 13.44 13.49 -16.24
CA VAL A 71 14.34 13.74 -15.10
C VAL A 71 13.74 14.86 -14.24
N ASN A 72 13.56 14.62 -12.95
CA ASN A 72 13.00 15.56 -11.95
C ASN A 72 11.52 15.96 -12.20
N ASP A 73 10.71 15.03 -12.70
CA ASP A 73 9.26 15.22 -12.84
C ASP A 73 8.52 15.23 -11.48
N ASN A 74 9.16 14.67 -10.45
CA ASN A 74 8.64 14.57 -9.08
C ASN A 74 7.26 13.90 -9.02
N ALA A 75 7.05 12.80 -9.75
CA ALA A 75 5.82 12.03 -9.61
C ALA A 75 5.64 11.53 -8.16
N GLY A 76 4.41 11.56 -7.67
CA GLY A 76 4.13 11.33 -6.25
C GLY A 76 4.17 12.60 -5.41
N SER A 77 4.25 13.79 -6.03
CA SER A 77 4.12 15.07 -5.31
C SER A 77 2.74 15.25 -4.68
N ALA A 78 1.71 14.69 -5.33
CA ALA A 78 0.37 14.59 -4.79
C ALA A 78 -0.21 13.24 -5.24
N VAL A 79 -0.99 12.60 -4.37
CA VAL A 79 -1.57 11.28 -4.63
C VAL A 79 -3.02 11.23 -4.19
N ALA A 80 -3.83 10.44 -4.87
CA ALA A 80 -5.18 10.07 -4.43
C ALA A 80 -5.52 8.66 -4.88
N ILE A 81 -6.28 7.92 -4.07
CA ILE A 81 -6.75 6.57 -4.40
C ILE A 81 -8.22 6.40 -4.00
N GLY A 82 -9.01 5.75 -4.86
CA GLY A 82 -10.40 5.46 -4.60
C GLY A 82 -11.11 4.90 -5.83
N SER A 83 -12.17 4.11 -5.59
CA SER A 83 -13.03 3.57 -6.66
C SER A 83 -12.28 2.79 -7.74
N GLY A 84 -11.21 2.07 -7.39
CA GLY A 84 -10.37 1.32 -8.34
C GLY A 84 -9.38 2.17 -9.15
N TRP A 85 -9.22 3.46 -8.80
CA TRP A 85 -8.29 4.37 -9.46
C TRP A 85 -7.24 4.90 -8.49
N ALA A 86 -6.03 5.05 -9.00
CA ALA A 86 -4.93 5.78 -8.36
C ALA A 86 -4.48 6.93 -9.27
N PHE A 87 -4.24 8.08 -8.66
CA PHE A 87 -3.81 9.31 -9.32
C PHE A 87 -2.48 9.75 -8.72
N VAL A 88 -1.49 9.96 -9.58
CA VAL A 88 -0.13 10.33 -9.19
C VAL A 88 0.27 11.61 -9.91
N GLY A 89 0.35 12.69 -9.15
CA GLY A 89 0.71 14.02 -9.64
C GLY A 89 2.21 14.17 -9.85
N ALA A 90 2.59 14.72 -11.01
CA ALA A 90 3.94 15.03 -11.43
C ALA A 90 4.01 16.49 -11.92
N PRO A 91 4.07 17.47 -11.00
CA PRO A 91 3.97 18.89 -11.33
C PRO A 91 5.13 19.41 -12.18
N ASN A 92 6.27 18.74 -12.19
CA ASN A 92 7.42 19.15 -12.99
C ASN A 92 7.49 18.43 -14.34
N HIS A 93 6.50 17.59 -14.67
CA HIS A 93 6.48 16.88 -15.93
C HIS A 93 6.45 17.83 -17.14
N ASP A 94 7.33 17.58 -18.10
CA ASP A 94 7.60 18.49 -19.23
C ASP A 94 6.74 18.25 -20.49
N ALA A 95 5.83 17.27 -20.49
CA ALA A 95 5.03 16.98 -21.69
C ALA A 95 4.14 18.18 -22.06
N GLY A 96 4.42 18.77 -23.22
CA GLY A 96 3.70 19.93 -23.75
C GLY A 96 4.19 21.28 -23.22
N GLY A 97 5.23 21.32 -22.39
CA GLY A 97 5.92 22.53 -21.93
C GLY A 97 6.71 22.30 -20.64
N GLU A 98 7.80 23.06 -20.44
CA GLU A 98 8.64 22.97 -19.24
C GLU A 98 7.79 23.10 -17.95
N ASN A 99 7.87 22.13 -17.05
CA ASN A 99 7.08 22.07 -15.81
C ASN A 99 5.58 22.33 -16.03
N ALA A 100 5.02 21.89 -17.17
CA ALA A 100 3.58 22.01 -17.41
C ALA A 100 2.79 21.14 -16.43
N GLY A 101 3.34 19.98 -16.08
CA GLY A 101 2.80 19.05 -15.11
C GLY A 101 1.76 18.09 -15.70
N ALA A 102 1.58 16.96 -15.02
CA ALA A 102 0.64 15.90 -15.40
C ALA A 102 0.12 15.14 -14.18
N VAL A 103 -0.94 14.38 -14.38
CA VAL A 103 -1.41 13.35 -13.45
C VAL A 103 -1.42 12.01 -14.18
N PHE A 104 -0.59 11.08 -13.72
CA PHE A 104 -0.61 9.69 -14.18
C PHE A 104 -1.73 8.95 -13.47
N THR A 105 -2.51 8.18 -14.23
CA THR A 105 -3.61 7.40 -13.69
C THR A 105 -3.27 5.92 -13.73
N PHE A 106 -3.81 5.16 -12.80
CA PHE A 106 -3.70 3.71 -12.73
C PHE A 106 -5.05 3.13 -12.40
N VAL A 107 -5.39 2.02 -13.04
CA VAL A 107 -6.64 1.30 -12.86
C VAL A 107 -6.34 -0.06 -12.26
N GLU A 108 -7.06 -0.37 -11.19
CA GLU A 108 -7.04 -1.68 -10.57
C GLU A 108 -8.00 -2.63 -11.30
N SER A 109 -7.49 -3.80 -11.68
CA SER A 109 -8.26 -4.91 -12.22
C SER A 109 -7.67 -6.20 -11.69
N ASP A 110 -8.49 -7.02 -11.05
CA ASP A 110 -8.11 -8.32 -10.50
C ASP A 110 -6.86 -8.25 -9.59
N GLY A 111 -6.78 -7.23 -8.74
CA GLY A 111 -5.66 -7.01 -7.83
C GLY A 111 -4.38 -6.48 -8.47
N MET A 112 -4.38 -6.25 -9.79
CA MET A 112 -3.26 -5.66 -10.52
C MET A 112 -3.53 -4.21 -10.89
N TRP A 113 -2.54 -3.35 -10.65
CA TRP A 113 -2.57 -1.95 -11.05
C TRP A 113 -1.93 -1.78 -12.42
N THR A 114 -2.72 -1.31 -13.39
CA THR A 114 -2.25 -1.05 -14.76
C THR A 114 -2.31 0.44 -15.08
N PRO A 115 -1.37 0.97 -15.88
CA PRO A 115 -1.41 2.38 -16.24
C PRO A 115 -2.64 2.74 -17.09
N GLY A 116 -3.31 3.84 -16.72
CA GLY A 116 -4.42 4.45 -17.44
C GLY A 116 -4.02 5.70 -18.24
N PRO A 117 -4.99 6.45 -18.79
CA PRO A 117 -4.73 7.67 -19.53
C PRO A 117 -4.12 8.77 -18.65
N THR A 118 -3.04 9.41 -19.10
CA THR A 118 -2.47 10.59 -18.44
C THR A 118 -3.42 11.79 -18.58
N ILE A 119 -3.66 12.50 -17.48
CA ILE A 119 -4.44 13.73 -17.45
C ILE A 119 -3.49 14.93 -17.46
N GLN A 120 -3.77 15.92 -18.31
CA GLN A 120 -3.04 17.18 -18.40
C GLN A 120 -4.01 18.36 -18.43
N ALA A 121 -3.53 19.54 -18.04
CA ALA A 121 -4.29 20.77 -18.22
C ALA A 121 -4.62 21.02 -19.70
N ALA A 122 -5.82 21.52 -19.99
CA ALA A 122 -6.23 21.95 -21.32
C ALA A 122 -6.63 23.45 -21.28
N PRO A 123 -5.89 24.35 -21.97
CA PRO A 123 -4.67 24.09 -22.73
C PRO A 123 -3.46 23.77 -21.83
N VAL A 124 -2.51 22.99 -22.35
CA VAL A 124 -1.23 22.75 -21.69
C VAL A 124 -0.40 24.04 -21.74
N ALA A 125 0.23 24.41 -20.63
CA ALA A 125 1.04 25.62 -20.55
C ALA A 125 2.28 25.39 -19.68
N ALA A 126 3.44 25.84 -20.16
CA ALA A 126 4.70 25.75 -19.44
C ALA A 126 4.62 26.49 -18.09
N GLY A 127 5.17 25.89 -17.05
CA GLY A 127 5.15 26.41 -15.68
C GLY A 127 3.82 26.26 -14.96
N ALA A 128 2.79 25.64 -15.55
CA ALA A 128 1.49 25.44 -14.90
C ALA A 128 1.59 24.65 -13.59
N ARG A 129 2.55 23.73 -13.48
CA ARG A 129 2.72 22.83 -12.34
C ARG A 129 1.43 22.04 -12.03
N PHE A 130 0.75 21.60 -13.08
CA PHE A 130 -0.47 20.80 -12.98
C PHE A 130 -0.18 19.46 -12.30
N GLY A 131 -1.04 19.03 -11.38
CA GLY A 131 -0.81 17.81 -10.59
C GLY A 131 0.00 18.05 -9.31
N GLY A 132 0.26 19.31 -8.95
CA GLY A 132 0.89 19.66 -7.67
C GLY A 132 -0.01 19.51 -6.44
N ALA A 133 -1.32 19.37 -6.65
CA ALA A 133 -2.31 19.07 -5.62
C ALA A 133 -3.45 18.26 -6.26
N ILE A 134 -3.93 17.24 -5.56
CA ILE A 134 -4.99 16.33 -6.03
C ILE A 134 -5.96 16.08 -4.88
N ALA A 135 -7.26 16.08 -5.17
CA ALA A 135 -8.29 15.59 -4.26
C ALA A 135 -9.34 14.79 -5.03
N LEU A 136 -9.82 13.71 -4.41
CA LEU A 136 -10.78 12.78 -4.99
C LEU A 136 -11.95 12.57 -4.02
N ASP A 137 -13.18 12.70 -4.51
CA ASP A 137 -14.38 12.25 -3.79
C ASP A 137 -15.35 11.60 -4.77
N GLY A 138 -15.62 10.31 -4.57
CA GLY A 138 -16.45 9.49 -5.44
C GLY A 138 -15.99 9.53 -6.91
N ASP A 139 -16.76 10.22 -7.73
CA ASP A 139 -16.57 10.38 -9.17
C ASP A 139 -16.03 11.76 -9.57
N THR A 140 -15.56 12.56 -8.60
CA THR A 140 -15.04 13.91 -8.81
C THR A 140 -13.57 13.99 -8.42
N LEU A 141 -12.75 14.41 -9.37
CA LEU A 141 -11.31 14.62 -9.19
C LEU A 141 -11.01 16.10 -9.39
N VAL A 142 -10.27 16.70 -8.46
CA VAL A 142 -9.80 18.08 -8.57
C VAL A 142 -8.28 18.09 -8.61
N VAL A 143 -7.73 18.78 -9.61
CA VAL A 143 -6.28 18.89 -9.81
C VAL A 143 -5.86 20.35 -9.83
N GLY A 144 -4.91 20.70 -8.96
CA GLY A 144 -4.34 22.04 -8.86
C GLY A 144 -3.23 22.32 -9.88
N ALA A 145 -3.16 23.57 -10.34
CA ALA A 145 -2.11 24.11 -11.20
C ALA A 145 -1.73 25.53 -10.73
N ARG A 146 -0.80 25.61 -9.78
CA ARG A 146 -0.48 26.84 -9.05
C ARG A 146 0.39 27.84 -9.80
N GLY A 147 1.06 27.42 -10.88
CA GLY A 147 2.22 28.14 -11.40
C GLY A 147 1.97 29.25 -12.42
N LEU A 148 0.72 29.44 -12.89
CA LEU A 148 0.40 30.41 -13.94
C LEU A 148 -0.61 31.47 -13.50
N GLY A 149 -0.29 32.75 -13.72
CA GLY A 149 -1.15 33.85 -13.31
C GLY A 149 -1.49 33.74 -11.82
N ALA A 150 -2.78 33.80 -11.48
CA ALA A 150 -3.23 33.55 -10.12
C ALA A 150 -3.15 32.08 -9.72
N GLY A 151 -3.04 31.16 -10.68
CA GLY A 151 -3.21 29.72 -10.53
C GLY A 151 -4.61 29.27 -10.95
N SER A 152 -4.84 27.95 -11.01
CA SER A 152 -6.12 27.35 -11.41
C SER A 152 -6.32 25.99 -10.73
N ALA A 153 -7.57 25.54 -10.66
CA ALA A 153 -7.92 24.18 -10.30
C ALA A 153 -8.87 23.58 -11.34
N PHE A 154 -8.61 22.35 -11.77
CA PHE A 154 -9.36 21.69 -12.83
C PHE A 154 -10.21 20.59 -12.22
N VAL A 155 -11.49 20.58 -12.54
CA VAL A 155 -12.44 19.57 -12.09
C VAL A 155 -12.67 18.57 -13.20
N TYR A 156 -12.54 17.29 -12.87
CA TYR A 156 -12.82 16.16 -13.74
C TYR A 156 -13.93 15.31 -13.14
N ARG A 157 -14.77 14.75 -14.00
CA ARG A 157 -15.83 13.82 -13.63
C ARG A 157 -15.61 12.47 -14.29
N HIS A 158 -15.80 11.42 -13.51
CA HIS A 158 -15.76 10.04 -13.99
C HIS A 158 -17.17 9.59 -14.40
N ASP A 159 -17.32 9.18 -15.66
CA ASP A 159 -18.53 8.55 -16.16
C ASP A 159 -18.16 7.43 -17.14
N ALA A 160 -18.83 6.28 -17.03
CA ALA A 160 -18.64 5.12 -17.90
C ALA A 160 -17.16 4.69 -18.12
N GLY A 161 -16.32 4.76 -17.07
CA GLY A 161 -14.91 4.35 -17.13
C GLY A 161 -13.96 5.45 -17.65
N VAL A 162 -14.45 6.67 -17.88
CA VAL A 162 -13.67 7.77 -18.46
C VAL A 162 -13.69 8.99 -17.56
N TRP A 163 -12.50 9.53 -17.27
CA TRP A 163 -12.34 10.84 -16.66
C TRP A 163 -12.39 11.94 -17.72
N SER A 164 -13.33 12.87 -17.58
CA SER A 164 -13.53 13.99 -18.51
C SER A 164 -13.43 15.32 -17.79
N HIS A 165 -12.83 16.32 -18.44
CA HIS A 165 -12.74 17.68 -17.90
C HIS A 165 -14.14 18.30 -17.84
N GLU A 166 -14.57 18.68 -16.64
CA GLU A 166 -15.88 19.30 -16.40
C GLU A 166 -15.77 20.84 -16.34
N GLY A 167 -14.72 21.36 -15.71
CA GLY A 167 -14.57 22.81 -15.55
C GLY A 167 -13.24 23.24 -14.97
N THR A 168 -12.95 24.54 -15.10
CA THR A 168 -11.76 25.17 -14.52
C THR A 168 -12.20 26.26 -13.56
N LEU A 169 -11.68 26.19 -12.34
CA LEU A 169 -11.95 27.11 -11.24
C LEU A 169 -10.85 28.17 -11.22
N THR A 170 -11.25 29.43 -11.12
CA THR A 170 -10.37 30.59 -10.98
C THR A 170 -10.93 31.55 -9.95
N PRO A 171 -10.09 32.17 -9.10
CA PRO A 171 -10.55 33.15 -8.12
C PRO A 171 -10.96 34.46 -8.82
N GLY A 172 -12.08 35.04 -8.41
CA GLY A 172 -12.64 36.25 -9.02
C GLY A 172 -11.78 37.51 -8.85
N ASP A 173 -10.90 37.52 -7.84
CA ASP A 173 -9.94 38.58 -7.52
C ASP A 173 -8.48 38.12 -7.66
N GLY A 174 -8.25 37.05 -8.43
CA GLY A 174 -6.93 36.46 -8.64
C GLY A 174 -5.91 37.41 -9.26
N SER A 175 -4.70 37.39 -8.71
CA SER A 175 -3.52 38.13 -9.16
C SER A 175 -2.32 37.21 -9.34
N SER A 176 -1.39 37.61 -10.22
CA SER A 176 -0.21 36.79 -10.50
C SER A 176 0.59 36.49 -9.24
N GLY A 177 0.85 35.21 -8.96
CA GLY A 177 1.60 34.79 -7.78
C GLY A 177 0.75 34.39 -6.58
N ASP A 178 -0.58 34.50 -6.65
CA ASP A 178 -1.49 34.06 -5.56
C ASP A 178 -1.40 32.55 -5.26
N ALA A 179 -0.84 31.77 -6.19
CA ALA A 179 -0.66 30.33 -6.10
C ALA A 179 -1.98 29.57 -5.83
N PHE A 180 -3.10 30.05 -6.39
CA PHE A 180 -4.38 29.36 -6.39
C PHE A 180 -4.25 27.97 -7.00
N GLY A 181 -4.76 26.95 -6.30
CA GLY A 181 -4.58 25.55 -6.70
C GLY A 181 -3.29 24.94 -6.15
N ALA A 182 -2.61 25.58 -5.21
CA ALA A 182 -1.53 24.97 -4.44
C ALA A 182 -2.01 23.86 -3.50
N SER A 183 -3.27 23.95 -3.04
CA SER A 183 -3.96 22.92 -2.28
C SER A 183 -5.42 22.87 -2.70
N VAL A 184 -6.01 21.67 -2.69
CA VAL A 184 -7.40 21.44 -3.11
C VAL A 184 -8.03 20.40 -2.20
N ALA A 185 -9.33 20.54 -1.93
CA ALA A 185 -10.16 19.48 -1.35
C ALA A 185 -11.55 19.51 -1.98
N VAL A 186 -12.18 18.34 -2.08
CA VAL A 186 -13.49 18.15 -2.70
C VAL A 186 -14.39 17.34 -1.77
N LEU A 187 -15.66 17.72 -1.71
CA LEU A 187 -16.73 17.00 -1.03
C LEU A 187 -18.01 17.16 -1.84
N GLY A 188 -18.38 16.13 -2.59
CA GLY A 188 -19.46 16.13 -3.56
C GLY A 188 -19.37 17.31 -4.53
N ASP A 189 -20.43 18.13 -4.55
CA ASP A 189 -20.55 19.32 -5.39
C ASP A 189 -19.87 20.58 -4.79
N ARG A 190 -18.94 20.43 -3.84
CA ARG A 190 -18.19 21.53 -3.23
C ARG A 190 -16.69 21.30 -3.33
N VAL A 191 -15.97 22.35 -3.73
CA VAL A 191 -14.51 22.38 -3.78
C VAL A 191 -14.00 23.55 -2.96
N ILE A 192 -12.92 23.34 -2.22
CA ILE A 192 -12.12 24.42 -1.64
C ILE A 192 -10.74 24.42 -2.30
N VAL A 193 -10.24 25.61 -2.63
CA VAL A 193 -8.94 25.80 -3.27
C VAL A 193 -8.13 26.83 -2.49
N GLY A 194 -6.92 26.46 -2.07
CA GLY A 194 -6.00 27.36 -1.38
C GLY A 194 -5.19 28.23 -2.35
N ALA A 195 -4.87 29.44 -1.89
CA ALA A 195 -4.08 30.47 -2.58
C ALA A 195 -3.20 31.20 -1.55
N TRP A 196 -2.16 30.50 -1.06
CA TRP A 196 -1.30 30.98 0.02
C TRP A 196 -0.51 32.25 -0.31
N GLY A 197 -0.31 32.54 -1.61
CA GLY A 197 0.37 33.75 -2.07
C GLY A 197 -0.50 35.00 -2.09
N HIS A 198 -1.82 34.87 -1.89
CA HIS A 198 -2.76 35.99 -2.00
C HIS A 198 -2.46 37.12 -0.99
N ASN A 199 -2.60 38.37 -1.43
CA ASN A 199 -2.48 39.58 -0.60
C ASN A 199 -1.17 39.62 0.21
N ASP A 200 -0.04 39.66 -0.48
CA ASP A 200 1.31 39.68 0.11
C ASP A 200 1.49 38.52 1.10
N THR A 201 1.21 37.29 0.64
CA THR A 201 1.34 36.04 1.41
C THR A 201 0.56 35.99 2.74
N VAL A 202 -0.44 36.87 2.95
CA VAL A 202 -1.45 36.67 3.99
C VAL A 202 -2.23 35.39 3.72
N GLY A 203 -2.53 35.14 2.44
CA GLY A 203 -3.19 33.95 1.94
C GLY A 203 -4.72 34.00 1.96
N ALA A 204 -5.33 33.16 1.12
CA ALA A 204 -6.77 33.00 1.01
C ALA A 204 -7.14 31.55 0.65
N ALA A 205 -8.40 31.19 0.89
CA ALA A 205 -9.00 29.97 0.36
C ALA A 205 -10.36 30.27 -0.27
N TYR A 206 -10.69 29.62 -1.37
CA TYR A 206 -11.88 29.92 -2.15
C TYR A 206 -12.77 28.70 -2.23
N VAL A 207 -14.05 28.88 -1.93
CA VAL A 207 -15.04 27.81 -2.00
C VAL A 207 -15.83 27.94 -3.29
N PHE A 208 -15.89 26.87 -4.05
CA PHE A 208 -16.71 26.73 -5.24
C PHE A 208 -17.83 25.73 -4.98
N GLU A 209 -19.02 26.04 -5.48
CA GLU A 209 -20.16 25.13 -5.44
C GLU A 209 -20.67 24.88 -6.85
N ARG A 210 -21.07 23.63 -7.10
CA ARG A 210 -21.63 23.18 -8.36
C ARG A 210 -23.15 23.17 -8.29
N ALA A 211 -23.78 23.83 -9.25
CA ALA A 211 -25.23 23.81 -9.41
C ALA A 211 -25.58 23.68 -10.89
N GLY A 212 -26.39 22.67 -11.23
CA GLY A 212 -26.80 22.43 -12.63
C GLY A 212 -25.62 22.18 -13.58
N GLY A 213 -24.55 21.54 -13.10
CA GLY A 213 -23.33 21.27 -13.88
C GLY A 213 -22.37 22.46 -14.02
N VAL A 214 -22.65 23.59 -13.38
CA VAL A 214 -21.80 24.79 -13.44
C VAL A 214 -21.17 25.04 -12.09
N TRP A 215 -19.84 25.18 -12.07
CA TRP A 215 -19.08 25.60 -10.91
C TRP A 215 -19.07 27.13 -10.79
N SER A 216 -19.31 27.64 -9.58
CA SER A 216 -19.24 29.07 -9.28
C SER A 216 -18.57 29.33 -7.93
N GLN A 217 -17.84 30.43 -7.82
CA GLN A 217 -17.22 30.83 -6.55
C GLN A 217 -18.33 31.26 -5.57
N ALA A 218 -18.52 30.47 -4.52
CA ALA A 218 -19.53 30.70 -3.49
C ALA A 218 -19.00 31.57 -2.34
N ALA A 219 -17.71 31.44 -1.99
CA ALA A 219 -17.11 32.21 -0.92
C ALA A 219 -15.60 32.41 -1.11
N LYS A 220 -15.08 33.43 -0.41
CA LYS A 220 -13.66 33.62 -0.13
C LYS A 220 -13.48 33.59 1.38
N LEU A 221 -12.57 32.75 1.86
CA LEU A 221 -12.21 32.59 3.26
C LEU A 221 -10.86 33.29 3.49
N THR A 222 -10.80 34.09 4.55
CA THR A 222 -9.60 34.81 4.97
C THR A 222 -9.42 34.67 6.49
N PRO A 223 -8.18 34.51 6.99
CA PRO A 223 -7.94 34.38 8.41
C PRO A 223 -8.24 35.69 9.14
N MET A 224 -9.01 35.62 10.23
CA MET A 224 -9.26 36.76 11.11
C MET A 224 -7.95 37.19 11.77
N GLY A 225 -7.52 38.42 11.48
CA GLY A 225 -6.27 38.97 12.00
C GLY A 225 -5.02 38.54 11.23
N GLY A 226 -5.16 37.93 10.04
CA GLY A 226 -4.04 37.49 9.22
C GLY A 226 -3.02 38.60 8.91
N GLN A 227 -1.75 38.20 8.85
CA GLN A 227 -0.58 39.02 8.57
C GLN A 227 0.17 38.50 7.34
N THR A 228 0.98 39.36 6.74
CA THR A 228 1.90 38.98 5.67
C THR A 228 2.75 37.79 6.12
N GLU A 229 3.00 36.85 5.22
CA GLU A 229 3.73 35.60 5.45
C GLU A 229 3.02 34.56 6.32
N ASP A 230 1.75 34.75 6.69
CA ASP A 230 0.98 33.68 7.37
C ASP A 230 0.73 32.47 6.44
N GLU A 231 0.71 32.69 5.12
CA GLU A 231 0.53 31.69 4.07
C GLU A 231 -0.76 30.87 4.22
N PHE A 232 -1.85 31.52 4.63
CA PHE A 232 -3.16 30.88 4.76
C PHE A 232 -3.64 30.25 3.44
N GLY A 233 -4.06 28.99 3.49
CA GLY A 233 -4.43 28.23 2.29
C GLY A 233 -3.30 27.36 1.75
N ILE A 234 -2.19 27.21 2.48
CA ILE A 234 -1.14 26.25 2.12
C ILE A 234 -1.68 24.81 2.06
N SER A 235 -2.66 24.50 2.92
CA SER A 235 -3.34 23.21 3.01
C SER A 235 -4.82 23.46 3.34
N VAL A 236 -5.69 22.62 2.79
CA VAL A 236 -7.14 22.75 2.92
C VAL A 236 -7.78 21.37 3.07
N SER A 237 -8.86 21.29 3.83
CA SER A 237 -9.68 20.08 3.95
C SER A 237 -11.15 20.44 4.20
N LEU A 238 -12.06 19.54 3.81
CA LEU A 238 -13.52 19.68 3.94
C LEU A 238 -14.11 18.48 4.65
N SER A 239 -15.06 18.72 5.54
CA SER A 239 -15.92 17.68 6.13
C SER A 239 -17.29 18.27 6.42
N GLY A 240 -18.33 17.72 5.79
CA GLY A 240 -19.70 18.21 5.88
C GLY A 240 -19.82 19.71 5.56
N ASN A 241 -20.18 20.51 6.57
CA ASN A 241 -20.28 21.97 6.48
C ASN A 241 -19.08 22.71 7.10
N LYS A 242 -17.97 22.02 7.34
CA LYS A 242 -16.75 22.60 7.88
C LYS A 242 -15.63 22.61 6.84
N ALA A 243 -14.75 23.59 6.98
CA ALA A 243 -13.49 23.65 6.27
C ALA A 243 -12.38 23.89 7.30
N LEU A 244 -11.22 23.27 7.07
CA LEU A 244 -10.00 23.50 7.82
C LEU A 244 -8.94 24.00 6.86
N VAL A 245 -8.30 25.11 7.23
CA VAL A 245 -7.32 25.78 6.38
C VAL A 245 -6.05 26.06 7.19
N GLY A 246 -4.92 25.56 6.70
CA GLY A 246 -3.61 25.75 7.33
C GLY A 246 -2.96 27.09 6.98
N ALA A 247 -2.13 27.58 7.90
CA ALA A 247 -1.32 28.79 7.79
C ALA A 247 -0.01 28.57 8.58
N TRP A 248 0.90 27.79 8.00
CA TRP A 248 2.14 27.38 8.67
C TRP A 248 3.09 28.53 8.98
N GLY A 249 2.97 29.63 8.23
CA GLY A 249 3.78 30.83 8.41
C GLY A 249 3.31 31.73 9.57
N ASP A 250 2.12 31.46 10.13
CA ASP A 250 1.51 32.28 11.18
C ASP A 250 2.47 32.45 12.37
N SER A 251 2.78 33.71 12.65
CA SER A 251 3.78 34.10 13.65
C SER A 251 3.19 34.86 14.83
N GLN A 252 1.87 34.78 15.04
CA GLN A 252 1.20 35.56 16.08
C GLN A 252 1.55 35.11 17.50
N THR A 253 1.77 33.81 17.70
CA THR A 253 2.18 33.25 19.01
C THR A 253 3.70 33.25 19.16
N ASP A 254 4.40 32.71 18.16
CA ASP A 254 5.86 32.70 18.04
C ASP A 254 6.26 32.58 16.56
N ILE A 255 7.52 32.88 16.22
CA ILE A 255 8.02 32.93 14.83
C ILE A 255 7.81 31.59 14.12
N PHE A 256 6.98 31.57 13.07
CA PHE A 256 6.61 30.37 12.31
C PHE A 256 6.13 29.22 13.22
N SER A 257 5.46 29.55 14.32
CA SER A 257 4.79 28.55 15.16
C SER A 257 3.61 27.92 14.44
N GLY A 258 2.98 28.66 13.52
CA GLY A 258 1.94 28.19 12.62
C GLY A 258 0.54 28.16 13.26
N ALA A 259 -0.47 28.06 12.41
CA ALA A 259 -1.87 28.00 12.81
C ALA A 259 -2.71 27.19 11.80
N ALA A 260 -3.90 26.78 12.24
CA ALA A 260 -4.96 26.31 11.37
C ALA A 260 -6.29 26.95 11.75
N TYR A 261 -7.17 27.13 10.79
CA TYR A 261 -8.40 27.90 10.96
C TYR A 261 -9.60 27.05 10.54
N VAL A 262 -10.59 26.98 11.41
CA VAL A 262 -11.85 26.27 11.17
C VAL A 262 -12.90 27.26 10.72
N PHE A 263 -13.56 26.95 9.63
CA PHE A 263 -14.72 27.69 9.13
C PHE A 263 -15.95 26.77 9.11
N SER A 264 -17.12 27.32 9.44
CA SER A 264 -18.40 26.65 9.23
C SER A 264 -19.24 27.38 8.19
N ARG A 265 -19.93 26.58 7.38
CA ARG A 265 -20.97 27.02 6.45
C ARG A 265 -22.33 26.89 7.12
N ASN A 266 -23.10 27.96 7.13
CA ASN A 266 -24.52 27.87 7.42
C ASN A 266 -25.21 27.10 6.28
N ALA A 267 -25.74 25.91 6.58
CA ALA A 267 -26.34 25.03 5.57
C ALA A 267 -27.48 25.70 4.79
N THR A 268 -28.26 26.57 5.45
CA THR A 268 -29.43 27.24 4.88
C THR A 268 -29.07 28.44 4.02
N THR A 269 -28.14 29.29 4.46
CA THR A 269 -27.79 30.53 3.76
C THR A 269 -26.59 30.40 2.83
N GLY A 270 -25.77 29.36 3.02
CA GLY A 270 -24.50 29.18 2.32
C GLY A 270 -23.37 30.10 2.78
N VAL A 271 -23.62 30.93 3.80
CA VAL A 271 -22.62 31.87 4.34
C VAL A 271 -21.58 31.11 5.17
N TRP A 272 -20.31 31.42 4.94
CA TRP A 272 -19.18 30.91 5.70
C TRP A 272 -18.74 31.91 6.77
N SER A 273 -18.36 31.41 7.94
CA SER A 273 -17.75 32.18 9.02
C SER A 273 -16.59 31.41 9.64
N GLN A 274 -15.56 32.13 10.10
CA GLN A 274 -14.50 31.53 10.91
C GLN A 274 -15.03 31.22 12.31
N ASP A 275 -14.93 29.96 12.72
CA ASP A 275 -15.34 29.50 14.04
C ASP A 275 -14.18 29.63 15.04
N GLN A 276 -12.99 29.17 14.65
CA GLN A 276 -11.88 28.99 15.57
C GLN A 276 -10.53 29.11 14.86
N LYS A 277 -9.53 29.65 15.57
CA LYS A 277 -8.10 29.51 15.25
C LYS A 277 -7.52 28.45 16.18
N LEU A 278 -6.88 27.44 15.61
CA LEU A 278 -6.17 26.35 16.28
C LEU A 278 -4.67 26.65 16.25
N ILE A 279 -4.04 26.52 17.41
CA ILE A 279 -2.60 26.64 17.60
C ILE A 279 -2.15 25.43 18.41
N ALA A 280 -0.93 24.95 18.16
CA ALA A 280 -0.34 23.91 18.99
C ALA A 280 -0.23 24.37 20.45
N SER A 281 -0.74 23.57 21.39
CA SER A 281 -0.69 23.89 22.83
C SER A 281 0.74 24.02 23.38
N ASP A 282 1.69 23.36 22.74
CA ASP A 282 3.14 23.39 23.02
C ASP A 282 3.95 24.02 21.87
N GLY A 283 3.29 24.81 21.02
CA GLY A 283 3.89 25.40 19.83
C GLY A 283 5.10 26.28 20.15
N SER A 284 6.15 26.09 19.34
CA SER A 284 7.44 26.76 19.44
C SER A 284 7.85 27.35 18.09
N VAL A 285 8.91 28.17 18.10
CA VAL A 285 9.56 28.71 16.90
C VAL A 285 9.79 27.62 15.86
N SER A 286 9.29 27.84 14.64
CA SER A 286 9.49 26.97 13.48
C SER A 286 9.00 25.53 13.65
N ASP A 287 7.94 25.32 14.42
CA ASP A 287 7.22 24.04 14.43
C ASP A 287 6.40 23.84 13.13
N LEU A 288 6.05 24.93 12.44
CA LEU A 288 5.39 24.94 11.13
C LEU A 288 4.00 24.26 11.17
N TYR A 289 3.28 24.45 12.27
CA TYR A 289 1.95 23.88 12.49
C TYR A 289 0.95 24.36 11.43
N GLY A 290 0.15 23.46 10.87
CA GLY A 290 -0.80 23.80 9.80
C GLY A 290 -0.22 23.69 8.39
N ILE A 291 0.99 23.18 8.23
CA ILE A 291 1.55 22.84 6.91
C ILE A 291 0.66 21.85 6.14
N SER A 292 0.07 20.89 6.85
CA SER A 292 -0.80 19.87 6.32
C SER A 292 -1.99 19.73 7.27
N VAL A 293 -3.18 19.58 6.69
CA VAL A 293 -4.43 19.49 7.44
C VAL A 293 -5.34 18.47 6.79
N THR A 294 -6.08 17.74 7.62
CA THR A 294 -7.15 16.83 7.17
C THR A 294 -8.27 16.80 8.19
N MET A 295 -9.51 16.61 7.75
CA MET A 295 -10.68 16.46 8.62
C MET A 295 -11.63 15.41 8.07
N ASP A 296 -12.22 14.64 8.97
CA ASP A 296 -13.29 13.70 8.67
C ASP A 296 -14.24 13.64 9.87
N GLY A 297 -15.53 13.81 9.62
CA GLY A 297 -16.55 13.92 10.66
C GLY A 297 -16.21 14.94 11.75
N ASP A 298 -16.11 14.47 13.00
CA ASP A 298 -15.80 15.25 14.19
C ASP A 298 -14.30 15.26 14.55
N ARG A 299 -13.43 14.75 13.67
CA ARG A 299 -11.98 14.67 13.86
C ARG A 299 -11.19 15.46 12.82
N ALA A 300 -10.02 15.90 13.24
CA ALA A 300 -9.05 16.56 12.38
C ALA A 300 -7.63 16.20 12.80
N ILE A 301 -6.71 16.20 11.83
CA ILE A 301 -5.27 16.05 12.08
C ILE A 301 -4.54 17.21 11.43
N ILE A 302 -3.60 17.78 12.18
CA ILE A 302 -2.82 18.93 11.75
C ILE A 302 -1.34 18.64 11.94
N GLY A 303 -0.57 18.71 10.85
CA GLY A 303 0.87 18.45 10.86
C GLY A 303 1.70 19.65 11.32
N ALA A 304 2.83 19.36 11.95
CA ALA A 304 3.86 20.30 12.40
C ALA A 304 5.25 19.68 12.20
N PHE A 305 5.66 19.55 10.93
CA PHE A 305 6.87 18.82 10.56
C PHE A 305 8.18 19.46 11.07
N GLY A 306 8.14 20.74 11.43
CA GLY A 306 9.27 21.45 12.02
C GLY A 306 9.51 21.14 13.50
N ARG A 307 8.53 20.53 14.17
CA ARG A 307 8.58 20.29 15.62
C ARG A 307 9.73 19.38 16.02
N ASN A 308 10.37 19.71 17.14
CA ASN A 308 11.41 18.85 17.72
C ASN A 308 10.80 17.71 18.54
N ALA A 309 11.41 16.52 18.47
CA ALA A 309 11.12 15.41 19.37
C ALA A 309 12.26 15.24 20.40
N PRO A 310 12.02 14.58 21.54
CA PRO A 310 13.08 14.30 22.51
C PRO A 310 14.24 13.54 21.87
N GLY A 311 15.40 14.20 21.74
CA GLY A 311 16.60 13.60 21.15
C GLY A 311 16.68 13.67 19.63
N ALA A 312 15.72 14.28 18.93
CA ALA A 312 15.73 14.43 17.47
C ALA A 312 15.16 15.80 17.05
N ASN A 313 16.02 16.65 16.48
CA ASN A 313 15.61 17.96 16.00
C ASN A 313 14.81 17.82 14.71
N ARG A 314 13.72 18.58 14.59
CA ARG A 314 12.79 18.56 13.43
C ARG A 314 12.37 17.15 13.03
N ALA A 315 12.12 16.28 14.01
CA ALA A 315 11.54 14.98 13.76
C ALA A 315 10.09 15.11 13.28
N GLY A 316 9.42 16.21 13.63
CA GLY A 316 8.04 16.48 13.27
C GLY A 316 7.03 15.91 14.27
N ALA A 317 5.77 16.31 14.11
CA ALA A 317 4.62 15.82 14.86
C ALA A 317 3.32 16.04 14.07
N ALA A 318 2.25 15.40 14.54
CA ALA A 318 0.89 15.73 14.15
C ALA A 318 0.00 15.84 15.39
N TYR A 319 -1.04 16.65 15.30
CA TYR A 319 -1.96 16.92 16.40
C TYR A 319 -3.35 16.45 15.99
N ALA A 320 -3.90 15.51 16.74
CA ALA A 320 -5.28 15.08 16.63
C ALA A 320 -6.20 16.02 17.40
N TYR A 321 -7.28 16.42 16.76
CA TYR A 321 -8.32 17.28 17.32
C TYR A 321 -9.68 16.60 17.24
N ARG A 322 -10.50 16.88 18.24
CA ARG A 322 -11.89 16.47 18.30
C ARG A 322 -12.83 17.65 18.44
N PHE A 323 -13.89 17.67 17.66
CA PHE A 323 -15.00 18.61 17.82
C PHE A 323 -15.91 18.15 18.96
N ASP A 324 -16.13 19.03 19.94
CA ASP A 324 -17.10 18.80 21.02
C ASP A 324 -18.40 19.55 20.70
N ASP A 325 -19.46 18.80 20.41
CA ASP A 325 -20.79 19.34 20.13
C ASP A 325 -21.37 20.16 21.29
N ASN A 326 -20.98 19.89 22.53
CA ASN A 326 -21.50 20.61 23.69
C ASN A 326 -20.90 22.01 23.78
N THR A 327 -19.61 22.14 23.51
CA THR A 327 -18.89 23.43 23.57
C THR A 327 -18.85 24.14 22.22
N GLN A 328 -19.24 23.45 21.13
CA GLN A 328 -19.14 23.93 19.75
C GLN A 328 -17.71 24.36 19.40
N SER A 329 -16.71 23.62 19.88
CA SER A 329 -15.30 23.94 19.70
C SER A 329 -14.47 22.70 19.43
N TRP A 330 -13.36 22.89 18.73
CA TRP A 330 -12.31 21.89 18.59
C TRP A 330 -11.36 21.95 19.78
N GLY A 331 -11.09 20.80 20.39
CA GLY A 331 -10.10 20.64 21.45
C GLY A 331 -8.99 19.68 21.04
N ASP A 332 -7.79 19.89 21.60
CA ASP A 332 -6.68 18.95 21.46
C ASP A 332 -7.10 17.57 22.00
N GLU A 333 -7.01 16.56 21.17
CA GLU A 333 -7.27 15.17 21.55
C GLU A 333 -5.95 14.48 21.91
N GLN A 334 -4.95 14.53 21.02
CA GLN A 334 -3.68 13.86 21.23
C GLN A 334 -2.55 14.44 20.37
N LEU A 335 -1.34 14.47 20.93
CA LEU A 335 -0.10 14.66 20.15
C LEU A 335 0.37 13.30 19.61
N LEU A 336 0.50 13.20 18.29
CA LEU A 336 0.97 12.02 17.58
C LEU A 336 2.44 12.20 17.21
N LEU A 337 3.27 11.23 17.59
CA LEU A 337 4.69 11.18 17.31
C LEU A 337 5.01 9.82 16.71
N ALA A 338 5.92 9.78 15.73
CA ALA A 338 6.50 8.54 15.25
C ALA A 338 7.14 7.75 16.41
N SER A 339 7.01 6.43 16.40
CA SER A 339 7.61 5.52 17.38
C SER A 339 9.14 5.53 17.36
N ASP A 340 9.74 5.93 16.24
CA ASP A 340 11.19 6.01 16.01
C ASP A 340 11.63 7.38 15.46
N PRO A 341 11.47 8.47 16.22
CA PRO A 341 11.73 9.82 15.74
C PRO A 341 13.20 9.98 15.29
N ALA A 342 13.39 10.38 14.03
CA ALA A 342 14.71 10.65 13.46
C ALA A 342 14.92 12.14 13.18
N PHE A 343 16.19 12.59 13.21
CA PHE A 343 16.54 13.97 12.89
C PHE A 343 16.08 14.33 11.48
N PHE A 344 15.40 15.46 11.34
CA PHE A 344 14.90 15.95 10.05
C PHE A 344 13.95 14.99 9.33
N SER A 345 13.33 14.03 10.03
CA SER A 345 12.37 13.11 9.40
C SER A 345 11.09 13.79 8.92
N PHE A 346 10.78 14.98 9.46
CA PHE A 346 9.66 15.81 9.02
C PHE A 346 8.30 15.09 9.08
N PHE A 347 8.10 14.26 10.12
CA PHE A 347 6.82 13.62 10.40
C PHE A 347 5.70 14.67 10.46
N GLY A 348 4.59 14.43 9.76
CA GLY A 348 3.50 15.39 9.64
C GLY A 348 3.63 16.36 8.47
N ASN A 349 4.58 16.15 7.54
CA ASN A 349 4.64 16.89 6.28
C ASN A 349 3.36 16.68 5.44
N ALA A 350 2.81 15.46 5.48
CA ALA A 350 1.56 15.09 4.83
C ALA A 350 0.69 14.26 5.80
N VAL A 351 -0.61 14.54 5.81
CA VAL A 351 -1.58 13.86 6.68
C VAL A 351 -2.83 13.49 5.88
N SER A 352 -3.37 12.30 6.15
CA SER A 352 -4.67 11.86 5.65
C SER A 352 -5.44 11.19 6.78
N LEU A 353 -6.74 11.44 6.84
CA LEU A 353 -7.65 10.88 7.85
C LEU A 353 -8.87 10.31 7.15
N ARG A 354 -9.30 9.12 7.59
CA ARG A 354 -10.58 8.53 7.19
C ARG A 354 -11.11 7.64 8.30
N GLY A 355 -12.31 7.93 8.78
CA GLY A 355 -12.87 7.27 9.96
C GLY A 355 -11.90 7.32 11.14
N GLY A 356 -11.65 6.18 11.75
CA GLY A 356 -10.70 6.02 12.86
C GLY A 356 -9.25 5.76 12.45
N ARG A 357 -8.87 5.97 11.17
CA ARG A 357 -7.49 5.71 10.69
C ARG A 357 -6.85 6.98 10.14
N ALA A 358 -5.61 7.20 10.56
CA ALA A 358 -4.76 8.27 10.08
C ALA A 358 -3.48 7.72 9.45
N LEU A 359 -3.03 8.38 8.40
CA LEU A 359 -1.78 8.10 7.72
C LEU A 359 -0.94 9.38 7.68
N ILE A 360 0.27 9.30 8.21
CA ILE A 360 1.13 10.46 8.41
C ILE A 360 2.49 10.20 7.75
N GLY A 361 2.87 11.05 6.81
CA GLY A 361 4.16 10.98 6.11
C GLY A 361 5.32 11.48 6.96
N ALA A 362 6.52 10.96 6.68
CA ALA A 362 7.81 11.42 7.16
C ALA A 362 8.84 11.30 6.02
N GLU A 363 9.01 12.36 5.25
CA GLU A 363 9.72 12.34 3.97
C GLU A 363 11.23 12.05 4.04
N ILE A 364 11.86 12.26 5.20
CA ILE A 364 13.32 12.11 5.36
C ILE A 364 13.63 11.21 6.56
N ASP A 365 12.87 10.13 6.71
CA ASP A 365 13.19 9.11 7.70
C ASP A 365 14.26 8.13 7.20
N GLY A 366 15.41 8.10 7.88
CA GLY A 366 16.58 7.26 7.58
C GLY A 366 17.24 7.52 6.23
N MET A 367 18.43 8.14 6.17
CA MET A 367 19.21 8.37 4.93
C MET A 367 18.35 8.81 3.71
N ASP A 368 17.33 9.65 3.93
CA ASP A 368 16.39 10.12 2.90
C ASP A 368 15.56 9.00 2.22
N VAL A 369 15.35 7.86 2.88
CA VAL A 369 14.47 6.78 2.42
C VAL A 369 13.01 7.21 2.53
N GLY A 370 12.62 7.70 3.71
CA GLY A 370 11.26 8.14 4.03
C GLY A 370 10.36 7.01 4.54
N ALA A 371 9.29 7.38 5.26
CA ALA A 371 8.32 6.46 5.85
C ALA A 371 6.90 7.07 5.89
N ALA A 372 5.90 6.24 6.13
CA ALA A 372 4.56 6.69 6.53
C ALA A 372 4.05 5.85 7.70
N TYR A 373 3.37 6.48 8.64
CA TYR A 373 2.94 5.85 9.89
C TYR A 373 1.42 5.78 9.95
N VAL A 374 0.92 4.60 10.29
CA VAL A 374 -0.50 4.33 10.44
C VAL A 374 -0.88 4.45 11.90
N PHE A 375 -1.82 5.34 12.19
CA PHE A 375 -2.43 5.46 13.50
C PHE A 375 -3.89 5.01 13.42
N GLU A 376 -4.34 4.23 14.40
CA GLU A 376 -5.73 3.85 14.56
C GLU A 376 -6.27 4.33 15.91
N LEU A 377 -7.48 4.87 15.90
CA LEU A 377 -8.21 5.24 17.10
C LEU A 377 -8.75 3.99 17.77
N ASP A 378 -8.28 3.70 18.98
CA ASP A 378 -8.93 2.71 19.84
C ASP A 378 -10.20 3.35 20.41
N GLU A 379 -11.35 3.01 19.82
CA GLU A 379 -12.67 3.51 20.25
C GLU A 379 -13.03 3.14 21.71
N MET A 380 -12.40 2.10 22.28
CA MET A 380 -12.63 1.73 23.69
C MET A 380 -11.81 2.59 24.64
N LEU A 381 -10.58 2.94 24.26
CA LEU A 381 -9.67 3.75 25.09
C LEU A 381 -9.80 5.25 24.80
N GLY A 382 -10.32 5.62 23.64
CA GLY A 382 -10.40 7.00 23.15
C GLY A 382 -9.04 7.60 22.83
N ASP A 383 -8.06 6.78 22.45
CA ASP A 383 -6.71 7.22 22.11
C ASP A 383 -6.21 6.63 20.78
N TRP A 384 -5.34 7.39 20.12
CA TRP A 384 -4.69 7.01 18.88
C TRP A 384 -3.44 6.18 19.18
N GLN A 385 -3.34 5.02 18.53
CA GLN A 385 -2.19 4.13 18.61
C GLN A 385 -1.50 4.05 17.26
N GLU A 386 -0.17 4.17 17.24
CA GLU A 386 0.61 3.78 16.06
C GLU A 386 0.54 2.25 15.93
N VAL A 387 -0.03 1.78 14.82
CA VAL A 387 -0.21 0.34 14.57
C VAL A 387 0.81 -0.21 13.57
N GLU A 388 1.33 0.63 12.67
CA GLU A 388 2.27 0.18 11.65
C GLU A 388 3.15 1.32 11.12
N LYS A 389 4.37 0.99 10.72
CA LYS A 389 5.27 1.86 9.96
C LYS A 389 5.45 1.28 8.55
N LEU A 390 4.97 2.01 7.55
CA LEU A 390 5.05 1.65 6.15
C LEU A 390 6.35 2.17 5.53
N VAL A 391 7.03 1.30 4.82
CA VAL A 391 8.23 1.60 4.01
C VAL A 391 8.04 0.98 2.63
N ALA A 392 8.64 1.59 1.61
CA ALA A 392 8.65 1.04 0.25
C ALA A 392 9.37 -0.33 0.23
N SER A 393 8.82 -1.29 -0.52
CA SER A 393 9.41 -2.61 -0.75
C SER A 393 10.83 -2.56 -1.33
N ASP A 394 11.13 -1.50 -2.09
CA ASP A 394 12.44 -1.22 -2.68
C ASP A 394 13.12 0.02 -2.07
N ALA A 395 12.89 0.24 -0.77
CA ALA A 395 13.49 1.31 0.03
C ALA A 395 14.99 1.50 -0.25
N ALA A 396 15.37 2.71 -0.64
CA ALA A 396 16.74 3.10 -0.92
C ALA A 396 16.98 4.55 -0.50
N PRO A 397 18.24 4.97 -0.24
CA PRO A 397 18.54 6.36 0.08
C PRO A 397 18.08 7.32 -1.02
N GLY A 398 17.51 8.46 -0.61
CA GLY A 398 17.05 9.52 -1.51
C GLY A 398 15.70 9.29 -2.18
N ARG A 399 14.89 8.30 -1.75
CA ARG A 399 13.56 8.01 -2.32
C ARG A 399 12.48 8.99 -1.87
N VAL A 400 12.61 9.56 -0.67
CA VAL A 400 11.67 10.54 -0.13
C VAL A 400 10.22 9.98 -0.06
N PHE A 401 10.08 8.73 0.38
CA PHE A 401 8.79 8.08 0.59
C PHE A 401 8.02 8.77 1.72
N GLY A 402 6.69 8.91 1.59
CA GLY A 402 5.89 9.66 2.55
C GLY A 402 5.83 11.16 2.25
N TYR A 403 6.31 11.60 1.08
CA TYR A 403 6.18 13.00 0.64
C TYR A 403 4.72 13.44 0.53
N SER A 404 3.86 12.56 0.02
CA SER A 404 2.41 12.73 0.00
C SER A 404 1.73 11.43 0.39
N VAL A 405 0.56 11.52 1.02
CA VAL A 405 -0.19 10.37 1.51
C VAL A 405 -1.68 10.56 1.26
N TRP A 406 -2.39 9.47 1.00
CA TRP A 406 -3.85 9.48 0.88
C TRP A 406 -4.46 8.17 1.35
N LEU A 407 -5.53 8.25 2.16
CA LEU A 407 -6.32 7.10 2.62
C LEU A 407 -7.62 6.94 1.80
N GLY A 408 -7.72 5.80 1.12
CA GLY A 408 -8.98 5.22 0.65
C GLY A 408 -9.74 4.51 1.77
N ILE A 409 -10.77 3.74 1.43
CA ILE A 409 -11.52 2.93 2.41
C ILE A 409 -10.62 1.82 2.95
N ASP A 410 -10.09 0.99 2.05
CA ASP A 410 -9.30 -0.20 2.39
C ASP A 410 -7.89 -0.14 1.79
N GLN A 411 -7.48 1.01 1.26
CA GLN A 411 -6.20 1.21 0.61
C GLN A 411 -5.56 2.52 1.03
N ALA A 412 -4.24 2.59 0.94
CA ALA A 412 -3.49 3.83 0.96
C ALA A 412 -2.67 3.96 -0.31
N ILE A 413 -2.36 5.20 -0.68
CA ILE A 413 -1.31 5.49 -1.65
C ILE A 413 -0.32 6.49 -1.04
N ILE A 414 0.96 6.25 -1.24
CA ILE A 414 2.06 7.04 -0.68
C ILE A 414 3.02 7.44 -1.80
N GLY A 415 3.28 8.73 -1.94
CA GLY A 415 4.20 9.28 -2.94
C GLY A 415 5.66 9.24 -2.49
N ALA A 416 6.56 9.00 -3.44
CA ALA A 416 8.01 9.01 -3.28
C ALA A 416 8.67 9.77 -4.44
N ILE A 417 8.88 11.08 -4.25
CA ILE A 417 9.31 11.98 -5.33
C ILE A 417 10.76 11.79 -5.77
N GLY A 418 11.60 11.19 -4.93
CA GLY A 418 13.02 10.96 -5.19
C GLY A 418 13.33 9.63 -5.86
N ASP A 419 12.29 8.84 -6.17
CA ASP A 419 12.46 7.56 -6.85
C ASP A 419 12.94 7.72 -8.30
N ASN A 420 13.88 6.86 -8.71
CA ASN A 420 14.64 6.97 -9.94
C ASN A 420 14.33 5.85 -10.96
N VAL A 421 13.09 5.38 -11.01
CA VAL A 421 12.71 4.22 -11.86
C VAL A 421 12.97 4.46 -13.35
N ASN A 422 12.76 5.69 -13.84
CA ASN A 422 12.86 6.04 -15.27
C ASN A 422 13.83 7.21 -15.55
N GLY A 423 14.72 7.51 -14.60
CA GLY A 423 15.61 8.68 -14.64
C GLY A 423 15.74 9.30 -13.25
N SER A 424 16.73 10.17 -13.03
CA SER A 424 16.88 10.86 -11.74
C SER A 424 15.62 11.68 -11.41
N GLY A 425 15.01 11.51 -10.24
CA GLY A 425 13.85 12.26 -9.77
C GLY A 425 12.56 12.03 -10.57
N SER A 426 12.42 10.89 -11.26
CA SER A 426 11.18 10.55 -11.97
C SER A 426 9.97 10.46 -11.02
N GLY A 427 10.21 9.99 -9.80
CA GLY A 427 9.21 9.77 -8.77
C GLY A 427 8.35 8.52 -8.98
N SER A 428 7.69 8.07 -7.92
CA SER A 428 6.78 6.91 -7.89
C SER A 428 5.69 7.10 -6.83
N ALA A 429 4.70 6.21 -6.81
CA ALA A 429 3.83 6.02 -5.66
C ALA A 429 3.62 4.54 -5.36
N TYR A 430 3.27 4.24 -4.11
CA TYR A 430 3.13 2.87 -3.59
C TYR A 430 1.74 2.70 -3.01
N VAL A 431 1.06 1.62 -3.39
CA VAL A 431 -0.29 1.28 -2.95
C VAL A 431 -0.19 0.21 -1.87
N PHE A 432 -0.83 0.48 -0.74
CA PHE A 432 -0.96 -0.45 0.38
C PHE A 432 -2.42 -0.86 0.56
N THR A 433 -2.67 -2.09 1.03
CA THR A 433 -4.01 -2.54 1.42
C THR A 433 -4.11 -2.72 2.93
N PHE A 434 -5.29 -2.42 3.49
CA PHE A 434 -5.67 -2.70 4.87
C PHE A 434 -6.70 -3.84 4.99
N ALA A 435 -7.14 -4.41 3.85
CA ALA A 435 -8.13 -5.48 3.79
C ALA A 435 -7.53 -6.77 3.22
N GLY A 436 -6.29 -7.07 3.60
CA GLY A 436 -5.56 -8.25 3.13
C GLY A 436 -6.19 -9.57 3.59
N GLU A 437 -6.46 -10.46 2.65
CA GLU A 437 -6.74 -11.88 2.93
C GLU A 437 -5.43 -12.68 2.80
N ALA A 438 -5.09 -13.43 3.85
CA ALA A 438 -3.92 -14.33 3.82
C ALA A 438 -4.11 -15.42 2.76
N PRO A 439 -3.03 -15.89 2.12
CA PRO A 439 -3.15 -16.89 1.08
C PRO A 439 -3.69 -18.20 1.65
N ALA A 440 -4.46 -18.92 0.84
CA ALA A 440 -4.94 -20.25 1.15
C ALA A 440 -4.99 -21.12 -0.10
N ILE A 441 -4.50 -22.36 0.02
CA ILE A 441 -4.55 -23.33 -1.08
C ILE A 441 -5.98 -23.84 -1.24
N VAL A 442 -6.52 -23.65 -2.44
CA VAL A 442 -7.87 -24.04 -2.87
C VAL A 442 -7.83 -25.41 -3.53
N GLU A 443 -6.88 -25.62 -4.45
CA GLU A 443 -6.63 -26.89 -5.11
C GLU A 443 -5.18 -27.30 -4.93
N GLN A 444 -4.97 -28.50 -4.39
CA GLN A 444 -3.64 -29.06 -4.12
C GLN A 444 -3.01 -29.60 -5.41
N PRO A 445 -1.68 -29.58 -5.54
CA PRO A 445 -1.01 -30.34 -6.58
C PRO A 445 -1.29 -31.83 -6.42
N VAL A 446 -1.27 -32.55 -7.55
CA VAL A 446 -1.61 -33.97 -7.61
C VAL A 446 -0.38 -34.78 -8.05
N ASP A 447 -0.20 -35.94 -7.44
CA ASP A 447 0.83 -36.91 -7.81
C ASP A 447 0.87 -37.14 -9.33
N GLN A 448 2.08 -37.22 -9.88
CA GLN A 448 2.33 -37.46 -11.29
C GLN A 448 3.14 -38.75 -11.46
N GLU A 449 2.82 -39.51 -12.51
CA GLU A 449 3.59 -40.67 -12.95
C GLU A 449 3.92 -40.46 -14.43
N VAL A 450 5.21 -40.33 -14.76
CA VAL A 450 5.69 -39.97 -16.10
C VAL A 450 6.88 -40.84 -16.52
N GLU A 451 7.02 -41.12 -17.81
CA GLU A 451 8.20 -41.83 -18.31
C GLU A 451 9.42 -40.90 -18.39
N GLU A 452 10.62 -41.47 -18.20
CA GLU A 452 11.88 -40.74 -18.35
C GLU A 452 11.99 -40.08 -19.73
N GLY A 453 12.31 -38.80 -19.77
CA GLY A 453 12.36 -37.97 -20.98
C GLY A 453 11.02 -37.31 -21.36
N GLU A 454 9.91 -37.65 -20.71
CA GLU A 454 8.62 -36.95 -20.91
C GLU A 454 8.56 -35.63 -20.12
N THR A 455 7.37 -35.03 -20.04
CA THR A 455 7.12 -33.77 -19.35
C THR A 455 6.16 -33.98 -18.19
N ALA A 456 6.56 -33.58 -16.98
CA ALA A 456 5.69 -33.51 -15.81
C ALA A 456 5.13 -32.08 -15.64
N VAL A 457 3.88 -31.98 -15.21
CA VAL A 457 3.24 -30.69 -14.89
C VAL A 457 2.56 -30.78 -13.53
N PHE A 458 2.87 -29.83 -12.65
CA PHE A 458 2.17 -29.62 -11.38
C PHE A 458 1.45 -28.28 -11.41
N SER A 459 0.23 -28.22 -10.86
CA SER A 459 -0.56 -27.00 -10.76
C SER A 459 -1.12 -26.85 -9.36
N VAL A 460 -1.31 -25.61 -8.92
CA VAL A 460 -1.97 -25.26 -7.65
C VAL A 460 -3.01 -24.16 -7.91
N GLU A 461 -4.14 -24.18 -7.22
CA GLU A 461 -5.04 -23.02 -7.14
C GLU A 461 -4.94 -22.42 -5.75
N ALA A 462 -4.74 -21.10 -5.67
CA ALA A 462 -4.65 -20.39 -4.40
C ALA A 462 -5.56 -19.16 -4.40
N SER A 463 -6.11 -18.87 -3.22
CA SER A 463 -6.87 -17.67 -2.89
C SER A 463 -6.03 -16.75 -2.01
N GLY A 464 -6.48 -15.51 -1.82
CA GLY A 464 -5.81 -14.49 -1.01
C GLY A 464 -5.75 -13.14 -1.72
N ALA A 465 -5.36 -12.10 -0.99
CA ALA A 465 -5.15 -10.79 -1.58
C ALA A 465 -3.91 -10.82 -2.50
N ALA A 466 -4.06 -10.30 -3.71
CA ALA A 466 -2.96 -10.13 -4.66
C ALA A 466 -1.97 -9.04 -4.18
N PRO A 467 -0.70 -9.08 -4.62
CA PRO A 467 -0.10 -10.12 -5.47
C PRO A 467 0.20 -11.40 -4.68
N LEU A 468 -0.03 -12.56 -5.30
CA LEU A 468 0.43 -13.85 -4.81
C LEU A 468 1.76 -14.20 -5.47
N SER A 469 2.75 -14.60 -4.68
CA SER A 469 4.03 -15.12 -5.14
C SER A 469 4.10 -16.62 -4.89
N TYR A 470 4.66 -17.37 -5.83
CA TYR A 470 4.79 -18.82 -5.76
C TYR A 470 6.26 -19.20 -5.65
N ARG A 471 6.55 -20.31 -4.97
CA ARG A 471 7.87 -20.95 -4.98
C ARG A 471 7.71 -22.46 -4.88
N TRP A 472 7.90 -23.15 -5.99
CA TRP A 472 7.94 -24.61 -6.02
C TRP A 472 9.21 -25.15 -5.37
N ARG A 473 9.09 -26.29 -4.69
CA ARG A 473 10.21 -26.98 -4.05
C ARG A 473 10.17 -28.47 -4.37
N LEU A 474 11.34 -29.07 -4.49
CA LEU A 474 11.56 -30.51 -4.55
C LEU A 474 12.24 -30.96 -3.26
N ASP A 475 11.61 -31.87 -2.52
CA ASP A 475 12.08 -32.38 -1.22
C ASP A 475 12.46 -31.25 -0.23
N GLY A 476 11.70 -30.14 -0.30
CA GLY A 476 11.89 -28.94 0.51
C GLY A 476 12.98 -27.97 0.01
N ALA A 477 13.69 -28.27 -1.08
CA ALA A 477 14.64 -27.36 -1.71
C ALA A 477 13.98 -26.52 -2.83
N PRO A 478 14.19 -25.19 -2.87
CA PRO A 478 13.56 -24.33 -3.88
C PRO A 478 14.05 -24.64 -5.30
N LEU A 479 13.10 -24.64 -6.23
CA LEU A 479 13.36 -24.76 -7.67
C LEU A 479 13.52 -23.39 -8.32
N PHE A 480 14.20 -23.38 -9.46
CA PHE A 480 14.41 -22.20 -10.30
C PHE A 480 14.23 -22.60 -11.75
N ASP A 481 13.68 -21.69 -12.55
CA ASP A 481 13.56 -21.90 -13.98
C ASP A 481 14.94 -22.07 -14.63
N ASP A 482 15.05 -23.05 -15.52
CA ASP A 482 16.23 -23.31 -16.33
C ASP A 482 15.83 -23.73 -17.75
N GLY A 483 16.71 -24.44 -18.47
CA GLY A 483 16.39 -24.91 -19.83
C GLY A 483 15.29 -25.97 -19.88
N ARG A 484 14.90 -26.54 -18.73
CA ARG A 484 14.07 -27.73 -18.59
C ARG A 484 12.89 -27.51 -17.66
N ILE A 485 13.12 -26.81 -16.55
CA ILE A 485 12.13 -26.38 -15.56
C ILE A 485 11.63 -24.99 -15.94
N THR A 486 10.31 -24.81 -15.96
CA THR A 486 9.66 -23.53 -16.20
C THR A 486 8.48 -23.34 -15.26
N GLY A 487 8.20 -22.10 -14.85
CA GLY A 487 7.06 -21.79 -13.96
C GLY A 487 7.31 -22.10 -12.48
N ALA A 488 8.55 -22.24 -12.04
CA ALA A 488 8.92 -22.49 -10.64
C ALA A 488 8.45 -21.38 -9.67
N ASP A 489 8.17 -20.19 -10.19
CA ASP A 489 7.61 -19.04 -9.46
C ASP A 489 6.18 -18.69 -9.91
N THR A 490 5.45 -19.64 -10.49
CA THR A 490 4.06 -19.48 -10.94
C THR A 490 3.14 -20.55 -10.34
N ASP A 491 1.83 -20.44 -10.61
CA ASP A 491 0.83 -21.44 -10.22
C ASP A 491 1.00 -22.80 -10.91
N THR A 492 1.84 -22.88 -11.95
CA THR A 492 2.06 -24.08 -12.75
C THR A 492 3.55 -24.33 -12.97
N LEU A 493 4.06 -25.45 -12.43
CA LEU A 493 5.41 -25.93 -12.67
C LEU A 493 5.42 -26.93 -13.83
N THR A 494 6.29 -26.71 -14.82
CA THR A 494 6.52 -27.66 -15.92
C THR A 494 7.97 -28.12 -15.92
N ILE A 495 8.17 -29.43 -15.95
CA ILE A 495 9.47 -30.09 -16.00
C ILE A 495 9.52 -30.90 -17.29
N SER A 496 10.23 -30.42 -18.31
CA SER A 496 10.46 -31.18 -19.53
C SER A 496 11.59 -32.20 -19.35
N MET A 497 11.73 -33.17 -20.27
CA MET A 497 12.83 -34.15 -20.29
C MET A 497 13.14 -34.72 -18.89
N VAL A 498 12.12 -35.24 -18.20
CA VAL A 498 12.22 -35.69 -16.81
C VAL A 498 13.31 -36.75 -16.64
N ASP A 499 14.14 -36.59 -15.61
CA ASP A 499 15.25 -37.46 -15.25
C ASP A 499 14.99 -38.06 -13.85
N GLY A 500 14.95 -39.39 -13.78
CA GLY A 500 14.57 -40.12 -12.56
C GLY A 500 15.53 -39.94 -11.39
N ASP A 501 16.80 -39.60 -11.63
CA ASP A 501 17.80 -39.44 -10.58
C ASP A 501 17.72 -38.07 -9.89
N VAL A 502 17.17 -37.06 -10.57
CA VAL A 502 17.18 -35.67 -10.10
C VAL A 502 15.80 -35.04 -9.93
N ASP A 503 14.75 -35.59 -10.56
CA ASP A 503 13.40 -35.05 -10.48
C ASP A 503 12.42 -35.89 -9.66
N ALA A 504 12.69 -37.18 -9.44
CA ALA A 504 11.80 -37.99 -8.62
C ALA A 504 11.82 -37.50 -7.16
N GLY A 505 10.63 -37.23 -6.59
CA GLY A 505 10.53 -36.76 -5.20
C GLY A 505 9.20 -36.09 -4.86
N GLU A 506 9.16 -35.44 -3.71
CA GLU A 506 7.99 -34.70 -3.21
C GLU A 506 8.04 -33.23 -3.66
N TYR A 507 7.02 -32.79 -4.38
CA TYR A 507 6.82 -31.42 -4.82
C TYR A 507 5.77 -30.72 -3.97
N ASP A 508 6.14 -29.58 -3.39
CA ASP A 508 5.19 -28.66 -2.74
C ASP A 508 5.43 -27.22 -3.22
N VAL A 509 4.45 -26.36 -2.98
CA VAL A 509 4.54 -24.94 -3.35
C VAL A 509 4.22 -24.07 -2.15
N LEU A 510 5.07 -23.07 -1.94
CA LEU A 510 4.80 -21.95 -1.06
C LEU A 510 4.04 -20.89 -1.84
N VAL A 511 2.91 -20.44 -1.33
CA VAL A 511 2.15 -19.30 -1.86
C VAL A 511 2.12 -18.21 -0.80
N GLU A 512 2.66 -17.04 -1.11
CA GLU A 512 2.81 -15.94 -0.16
C GLU A 512 2.18 -14.64 -0.67
N ASN A 513 1.70 -13.83 0.26
CA ASN A 513 1.50 -12.39 0.07
C ASN A 513 2.04 -11.64 1.30
N GLY A 514 1.84 -10.33 1.37
CA GLY A 514 2.32 -9.55 2.52
C GLY A 514 1.65 -9.86 3.87
N CYS A 515 0.60 -10.71 3.90
CA CYS A 515 -0.03 -11.17 5.14
C CYS A 515 0.64 -12.40 5.74
N ASP A 516 0.77 -13.48 4.96
CA ASP A 516 1.21 -14.80 5.44
C ASP A 516 1.67 -15.69 4.27
N VAL A 517 2.13 -16.90 4.59
CA VAL A 517 2.52 -17.93 3.63
C VAL A 517 1.66 -19.18 3.80
N ALA A 518 1.02 -19.63 2.72
CA ALA A 518 0.37 -20.93 2.62
C ALA A 518 1.33 -21.95 2.01
N VAL A 519 1.25 -23.20 2.48
CA VAL A 519 2.04 -24.32 1.95
C VAL A 519 1.06 -25.37 1.44
N SER A 520 1.26 -25.85 0.21
CA SER A 520 0.48 -26.96 -0.33
C SER A 520 0.77 -28.28 0.39
N ASP A 521 -0.13 -29.24 0.23
CA ASP A 521 0.24 -30.64 0.43
C ASP A 521 1.28 -31.04 -0.64
N ALA A 522 2.12 -32.02 -0.31
CA ALA A 522 3.12 -32.53 -1.24
C ALA A 522 2.48 -33.47 -2.27
N ALA A 523 2.85 -33.30 -3.54
CA ALA A 523 2.56 -34.21 -4.64
C ALA A 523 3.83 -34.97 -5.03
N VAL A 524 3.73 -36.29 -5.25
CA VAL A 524 4.89 -37.13 -5.58
C VAL A 524 5.06 -37.21 -7.10
N LEU A 525 6.26 -36.95 -7.61
CA LEU A 525 6.66 -37.33 -8.95
C LEU A 525 7.27 -38.73 -8.93
N THR A 526 6.57 -39.68 -9.54
CA THR A 526 7.11 -41.02 -9.82
C THR A 526 7.60 -41.05 -11.26
N VAL A 527 8.92 -41.18 -11.44
CA VAL A 527 9.50 -41.35 -12.77
C VAL A 527 9.56 -42.84 -13.08
N ILE A 528 8.80 -43.26 -14.08
CA ILE A 528 8.93 -44.60 -14.64
C ILE A 528 10.15 -44.53 -15.54
N SER A 529 11.25 -45.15 -15.11
CA SER A 529 12.31 -45.50 -16.04
C SER A 529 11.76 -46.60 -16.96
N GLY A 530 11.12 -46.17 -18.05
CA GLY A 530 10.85 -47.02 -19.18
C GLY A 530 12.19 -47.39 -19.76
N CYS A 531 12.79 -48.46 -19.25
CA CYS A 531 14.13 -48.82 -19.63
C CYS A 531 14.15 -49.12 -21.14
N ILE A 532 14.69 -48.18 -21.92
CA ILE A 532 14.60 -48.23 -23.37
C ILE A 532 15.33 -49.49 -23.86
N GLY A 533 14.54 -50.44 -24.37
CA GLY A 533 15.03 -51.75 -24.79
C GLY A 533 14.84 -52.87 -23.75
N ASP A 534 14.21 -52.63 -22.62
CA ASP A 534 13.64 -53.65 -21.72
C ASP A 534 12.17 -53.87 -22.11
N PHE A 535 11.94 -54.84 -22.99
CA PHE A 535 10.59 -55.10 -23.52
C PHE A 535 9.79 -56.07 -22.66
N ASN A 536 10.42 -56.70 -21.66
CA ASN A 536 9.75 -57.59 -20.72
C ASN A 536 9.52 -56.94 -19.35
N ASN A 537 9.97 -55.69 -19.17
CA ASN A 537 9.86 -54.87 -17.97
C ASN A 537 10.44 -55.57 -16.73
N ASP A 538 11.56 -56.29 -16.90
CA ASP A 538 12.24 -57.03 -15.84
C ASP A 538 13.34 -56.22 -15.12
N GLY A 539 13.56 -54.97 -15.55
CA GLY A 539 14.53 -54.03 -15.00
C GLY A 539 15.95 -54.25 -15.53
N VAL A 540 16.15 -55.05 -16.59
CA VAL A 540 17.47 -55.35 -17.16
C VAL A 540 17.38 -55.52 -18.68
N VAL A 541 18.00 -54.63 -19.47
CA VAL A 541 18.18 -54.86 -20.92
C VAL A 541 19.13 -56.02 -21.14
N ASN A 542 18.60 -57.16 -21.58
CA ASN A 542 19.37 -58.38 -21.72
C ASN A 542 19.00 -59.20 -22.96
N ALA A 543 19.43 -60.47 -22.98
CA ALA A 543 19.22 -61.36 -24.11
C ALA A 543 17.74 -61.66 -24.37
N GLN A 544 16.88 -61.55 -23.36
CA GLN A 544 15.45 -61.70 -23.51
C GLN A 544 14.87 -60.57 -24.37
N ASP A 545 15.31 -59.34 -24.13
CA ASP A 545 14.86 -58.17 -24.89
C ASP A 545 15.44 -58.13 -26.30
N LEU A 546 16.71 -58.53 -26.46
CA LEU A 546 17.27 -58.76 -27.78
C LEU A 546 16.45 -59.81 -28.56
N GLY A 547 16.02 -60.88 -27.90
CA GLY A 547 15.15 -61.88 -28.49
C GLY A 547 13.82 -61.28 -28.93
N GLN A 548 13.23 -60.42 -28.10
CA GLN A 548 12.00 -59.69 -28.41
C GLN A 548 12.17 -58.73 -29.60
N LEU A 549 13.29 -58.00 -29.69
CA LEU A 549 13.62 -57.11 -30.81
C LEU A 549 13.72 -57.90 -32.11
N LEU A 550 14.56 -58.94 -32.11
CA LEU A 550 14.81 -59.76 -33.29
C LEU A 550 13.55 -60.49 -33.77
N SER A 551 12.63 -60.83 -32.86
CA SER A 551 11.35 -61.46 -33.21
C SER A 551 10.42 -60.56 -34.02
N ARG A 552 10.64 -59.24 -33.99
CA ARG A 552 9.82 -58.21 -34.63
C ARG A 552 10.57 -57.49 -35.77
N TRP A 553 11.66 -58.07 -36.26
CA TRP A 553 12.50 -57.48 -37.29
C TRP A 553 11.72 -57.19 -38.59
N GLY A 554 11.82 -55.95 -39.08
CA GLY A 554 11.13 -55.50 -40.29
C GLY A 554 10.11 -54.40 -40.02
N ALA A 555 9.21 -54.17 -40.97
CA ALA A 555 8.25 -53.08 -40.92
C ALA A 555 7.23 -53.27 -39.79
N CYS A 556 6.95 -52.20 -39.06
CA CYS A 556 5.92 -52.18 -38.03
C CYS A 556 4.52 -52.46 -38.61
N PRO A 557 3.64 -53.14 -37.86
CA PRO A 557 2.25 -53.32 -38.28
C PRO A 557 1.54 -51.97 -38.38
N PRO A 558 0.52 -51.83 -39.26
CA PRO A 558 -0.30 -50.63 -39.28
C PRO A 558 -1.08 -50.48 -37.96
N ALA A 559 -1.29 -49.23 -37.53
CA ALA A 559 -2.03 -48.88 -36.31
C ALA A 559 -3.38 -49.63 -36.21
N PRO A 560 -3.80 -50.06 -35.00
CA PRO A 560 -3.39 -49.56 -33.69
C PRO A 560 -2.39 -50.44 -32.92
N VAL A 561 -1.69 -51.36 -33.60
CA VAL A 561 -0.71 -52.23 -32.91
C VAL A 561 0.55 -51.44 -32.63
N ASP A 562 0.88 -51.27 -31.36
CA ASP A 562 2.09 -50.58 -30.92
C ASP A 562 3.36 -51.36 -31.30
N CYS A 563 4.37 -50.65 -31.80
CA CYS A 563 5.61 -51.21 -32.33
C CYS A 563 6.75 -51.03 -31.33
N VAL A 564 6.57 -51.56 -30.13
CA VAL A 564 7.48 -51.39 -28.98
C VAL A 564 8.96 -51.71 -29.25
N ALA A 565 9.28 -52.50 -30.28
CA ALA A 565 10.67 -52.84 -30.65
C ALA A 565 11.34 -51.83 -31.60
N ASP A 566 10.62 -50.84 -32.13
CA ASP A 566 11.15 -49.74 -32.95
C ASP A 566 11.61 -48.60 -32.04
N ILE A 567 12.74 -48.82 -31.38
CA ILE A 567 13.37 -47.89 -30.43
C ILE A 567 13.65 -46.52 -31.07
N THR A 568 13.89 -46.49 -32.39
CA THR A 568 14.24 -45.27 -33.13
C THR A 568 13.02 -44.53 -33.70
N GLY A 569 11.81 -45.09 -33.61
CA GLY A 569 10.57 -44.48 -34.09
C GLY A 569 10.50 -44.33 -35.61
N THR A 570 11.21 -45.18 -36.37
CA THR A 570 11.33 -45.08 -37.84
C THR A 570 10.22 -45.81 -38.60
N GLY A 571 9.37 -46.55 -37.90
CA GLY A 571 8.36 -47.47 -38.44
C GLY A 571 8.93 -48.82 -38.90
N VAL A 572 10.22 -49.11 -38.65
CA VAL A 572 10.89 -50.35 -39.08
C VAL A 572 11.92 -50.79 -38.03
N VAL A 573 11.72 -51.94 -37.41
CA VAL A 573 12.69 -52.56 -36.50
C VAL A 573 13.88 -53.09 -37.29
N ASN A 574 15.05 -52.49 -37.08
CA ASN A 574 16.26 -52.78 -37.84
C ASN A 574 17.56 -52.68 -37.00
N ALA A 575 18.71 -52.66 -37.69
CA ALA A 575 20.02 -52.65 -37.05
C ALA A 575 20.29 -51.40 -36.21
N GLN A 576 19.59 -50.29 -36.48
CA GLN A 576 19.66 -49.07 -35.68
C GLN A 576 19.02 -49.27 -34.31
N ASP A 577 17.84 -49.90 -34.25
CA ASP A 577 17.18 -50.27 -32.98
C ASP A 577 18.02 -51.29 -32.20
N LEU A 578 18.56 -52.29 -32.89
CA LEU A 578 19.49 -53.24 -32.28
C LEU A 578 20.71 -52.54 -31.66
N SER A 579 21.27 -51.54 -32.34
CA SER A 579 22.39 -50.77 -31.80
C SER A 579 22.00 -49.99 -30.56
N GLN A 580 20.80 -49.42 -30.52
CA GLN A 580 20.27 -48.69 -29.37
C GLN A 580 20.03 -49.62 -28.17
N LEU A 581 19.47 -50.82 -28.42
CA LEU A 581 19.28 -51.84 -27.38
C LEU A 581 20.62 -52.30 -26.79
N LEU A 582 21.58 -52.66 -27.65
CA LEU A 582 22.89 -53.14 -27.21
C LEU A 582 23.70 -52.07 -26.46
N SER A 583 23.53 -50.78 -26.78
CA SER A 583 24.20 -49.70 -26.06
C SER A 583 23.73 -49.54 -24.61
N ARG A 584 22.58 -50.14 -24.26
CA ARG A 584 21.95 -50.06 -22.93
C ARG A 584 21.99 -51.41 -22.19
N TRP A 585 22.79 -52.37 -22.68
CA TRP A 585 22.85 -53.73 -22.13
C TRP A 585 23.29 -53.76 -20.67
N GLY A 586 22.44 -54.31 -19.80
CA GLY A 586 22.68 -54.38 -18.37
C GLY A 586 21.45 -54.00 -17.54
N PRO A 587 21.59 -53.94 -16.21
CA PRO A 587 20.54 -53.43 -15.36
C PRO A 587 20.19 -52.00 -15.76
N CYS A 588 18.90 -51.70 -15.75
CA CYS A 588 18.42 -50.34 -15.93
C CYS A 588 18.93 -49.47 -14.77
N PRO A 589 19.35 -48.23 -15.04
CA PRO A 589 19.86 -47.32 -14.02
C PRO A 589 18.86 -47.09 -12.88
#